data_AF-A0A662FIG3-F1
#
_entry.id   AF-A0A662FIG3-F1
#
_cell.length_a   1.000
_cell.length_b   1.000
_cell.length_c   1.000
_cell.angle_alpha   90.00
_cell.angle_beta   90.00
_cell.angle_gamma   90.00
#
_symmetry.space_group_name_H-M   'P 1'
#
loop_
_entity.id
_entity.type
_entity.pdbx_description
1 polymer ?
#
loop_
_entity_poly.entity_id
_entity_poly.type
_entity_poly.pdbx_seq_one_letter_code
_entity_poly.pdbx_strand_id
1 'polypeptide(L)'
;MAETKGFYVGVKEPVSLRRKLLESSKGIIQYLKDYENLKLIREEKHKEILEFKNKIDEMTALLSELKEHLPKKELQGNTYTKERTEKNSKRKKVKIENSEIERLETDLAEIESRLSSM
;
A
#
# COMPACT_ATOMS: atom_id res chain seq x y z
N MET A 1 -25.44 -8.17 58.48
CA MET A 1 -24.74 -7.07 57.77
C MET A 1 -23.27 -7.44 57.76
N ALA A 2 -22.71 -7.83 56.61
CA ALA A 2 -21.32 -8.27 56.51
C ALA A 2 -20.44 -7.05 56.20
N GLU A 3 -19.64 -6.62 57.17
CA GLU A 3 -18.65 -5.55 57.00
C GLU A 3 -17.54 -6.01 56.06
N THR A 4 -17.45 -5.39 54.87
CA THR A 4 -16.35 -5.55 53.94
C THR A 4 -15.09 -4.91 54.51
N LYS A 5 -14.32 -5.70 55.26
CA LYS A 5 -12.99 -5.34 55.76
C LYS A 5 -12.07 -5.05 54.56
N GLY A 6 -11.87 -3.76 54.25
CA GLY A 6 -11.02 -3.33 53.15
C GLY A 6 -9.56 -3.73 53.40
N PHE A 7 -8.99 -4.54 52.52
CA PHE A 7 -7.55 -4.82 52.52
C PHE A 7 -6.84 -3.65 51.87
N TYR A 8 -5.97 -2.97 52.63
CA TYR A 8 -5.10 -1.93 52.08
C TYR A 8 -3.83 -2.59 51.54
N VAL A 9 -3.75 -2.72 50.21
CA VAL A 9 -2.55 -3.24 49.55
C VAL A 9 -1.56 -2.09 49.38
N GLY A 10 -0.54 -2.06 50.23
CA GLY A 10 0.57 -1.11 50.11
C GLY A 10 1.46 -1.46 48.91
N VAL A 11 1.78 -0.47 48.09
CA VAL A 11 2.79 -0.63 47.03
C VAL A 11 4.16 -0.68 47.69
N LYS A 12 4.88 -1.80 47.56
CA LYS A 12 6.22 -1.98 48.15
C LYS A 12 7.22 -0.92 47.66
N GLU A 13 7.13 -0.53 46.38
CA GLU A 13 8.03 0.45 45.76
C GLU A 13 7.24 1.48 44.92
N PRO A 14 6.70 2.53 45.54
CA PRO A 14 5.87 3.50 44.83
C PRO A 14 6.68 4.33 43.81
N VAL A 15 7.97 4.56 44.09
CA VAL A 15 8.84 5.37 43.22
C VAL A 15 9.18 4.64 41.92
N SER A 16 9.49 3.34 41.99
CA SER A 16 9.81 2.53 40.81
C SER A 16 8.57 2.33 39.93
N LEU A 17 7.41 2.10 40.53
CA LEU A 17 6.13 2.00 39.81
C LEU A 17 5.80 3.31 39.09
N ARG A 18 5.92 4.46 39.78
CA ARG A 18 5.68 5.77 39.17
C ARG A 18 6.62 6.02 37.99
N ARG A 19 7.90 5.68 38.13
CA ARG A 19 8.88 5.81 37.04
C ARG A 19 8.46 5.00 35.82
N LYS A 20 8.13 3.71 36.01
CA LYS A 20 7.68 2.83 34.92
C LYS A 20 6.41 3.36 34.24
N LEU A 21 5.47 3.87 35.01
CA LEU A 21 4.22 4.43 34.48
C LEU A 21 4.46 5.70 33.65
N LEU A 22 5.35 6.59 34.12
CA LEU A 22 5.70 7.79 33.38
C LEU A 22 6.51 7.47 32.11
N GLU A 23 7.37 6.46 32.18
CA GLU A 23 8.16 5.99 31.05
C GLU A 23 7.28 5.36 29.95
N SER A 24 6.30 4.53 30.34
CA SER A 24 5.32 4.00 29.38
C SER A 24 4.44 5.11 28.79
N SER A 25 4.02 6.07 29.61
CA SER A 25 3.24 7.22 29.14
C SER A 25 4.03 8.10 28.17
N LYS A 26 5.33 8.29 28.42
CA LYS A 26 6.23 9.01 27.50
C LYS A 26 6.31 8.29 26.14
N GLY A 27 6.40 6.97 26.16
CA GLY A 27 6.36 6.15 24.93
C GLY A 27 5.06 6.35 24.14
N ILE A 28 3.92 6.29 24.82
CA ILE A 28 2.59 6.52 24.20
C ILE A 28 2.53 7.90 23.53
N ILE A 29 3.01 8.95 24.20
CA ILE A 29 3.04 10.31 23.63
C ILE A 29 3.92 10.37 22.38
N GLN A 30 5.06 9.68 22.38
CA GLN A 30 5.92 9.63 21.20
C GLN A 30 5.21 8.95 20.03
N TYR A 31 4.59 7.79 20.27
CA TYR A 31 3.83 7.09 19.23
C TYR A 31 2.67 7.92 18.67
N LEU A 32 1.98 8.69 19.51
CA LEU A 32 0.93 9.60 19.05
C LEU A 32 1.47 10.69 18.13
N LYS A 33 2.61 11.29 18.46
CA LYS A 33 3.26 12.29 17.59
C LYS A 33 3.71 11.68 16.26
N ASP A 34 4.32 10.51 16.31
CA ASP A 34 4.77 9.81 15.10
C ASP A 34 3.58 9.44 14.21
N TYR A 35 2.45 9.07 14.81
CA TYR A 35 1.20 8.82 14.09
C TYR A 35 0.65 10.08 13.42
N GLU A 36 0.64 11.23 14.08
CA GLU A 36 0.22 12.49 13.47
C GLU A 36 1.11 12.87 12.27
N ASN A 37 2.43 12.74 12.41
CA ASN A 37 3.35 12.96 11.29
C ASN A 37 3.08 12.02 10.11
N LEU A 38 2.84 10.74 10.41
CA LEU A 38 2.53 9.74 9.39
C LEU A 38 1.17 10.00 8.72
N LYS A 39 0.20 10.54 9.45
CA LYS A 39 -1.09 10.96 8.90
C LYS A 39 -0.91 12.08 7.87
N LEU A 40 -0.12 13.10 8.19
CA LEU A 40 0.18 14.20 7.25
C LEU A 40 0.81 13.68 5.95
N ILE A 41 1.82 12.80 6.06
CA ILE A 41 2.48 12.20 4.89
C ILE A 41 1.48 11.39 4.04
N ARG A 42 0.54 10.67 4.67
CA ARG A 42 -0.49 9.92 3.94
C ARG A 42 -1.46 10.82 3.20
N GLU A 43 -1.86 11.93 3.81
CA GLU A 43 -2.75 12.92 3.19
C GLU A 43 -2.08 13.58 1.98
N GLU A 44 -0.80 13.96 2.11
CA GLU A 44 -0.01 14.51 0.99
C GLU A 44 0.12 13.51 -0.16
N LYS A 45 0.51 12.26 0.13
CA LYS A 45 0.59 11.20 -0.89
C LYS A 45 -0.76 10.95 -1.55
N HIS A 46 -1.85 10.95 -0.79
CA HIS A 46 -3.18 10.73 -1.35
C HIS A 46 -3.56 11.85 -2.31
N LYS A 47 -3.26 13.11 -1.95
CA LYS A 47 -3.46 14.27 -2.82
C LYS A 47 -2.65 14.15 -4.11
N GLU A 48 -1.37 13.83 -4.03
CA GLU A 48 -0.51 13.65 -5.21
C GLU A 48 -1.02 12.53 -6.13
N ILE A 49 -1.43 11.38 -5.57
CA ILE A 49 -2.00 10.27 -6.35
C ILE A 49 -3.26 10.73 -7.08
N LEU A 50 -4.11 11.52 -6.43
CA LEU A 50 -5.33 12.05 -7.04
C LEU A 50 -5.01 13.02 -8.18
N GLU A 51 -4.02 13.90 -7.99
CA GLU A 51 -3.52 14.78 -9.07
C GLU A 51 -2.94 13.98 -10.24
N PHE A 52 -2.20 12.90 -9.99
CA PHE A 52 -1.69 12.04 -11.05
C PHE A 52 -2.80 11.32 -11.82
N LYS A 53 -3.82 10.81 -11.13
CA LYS A 53 -4.99 10.20 -11.79
C LYS A 53 -5.69 11.19 -12.71
N ASN A 54 -5.96 12.41 -12.23
CA ASN A 54 -6.58 13.44 -13.04
C ASN A 54 -5.75 13.76 -14.30
N LYS A 55 -4.42 13.89 -14.17
CA LYS A 55 -3.53 14.11 -15.32
C LYS A 55 -3.54 12.94 -16.31
N ILE A 56 -3.59 11.70 -15.83
CA ILE A 56 -3.72 10.52 -16.69
C ILE A 56 -5.04 10.57 -17.45
N ASP A 57 -6.14 10.84 -16.75
CA ASP A 57 -7.47 10.93 -17.36
C ASP A 57 -7.51 12.02 -18.43
N GLU A 58 -6.96 13.21 -18.14
CA GLU A 58 -6.78 14.29 -19.11
C GLU A 58 -5.94 13.86 -20.33
N MET A 59 -4.80 13.20 -20.11
CA MET A 59 -3.97 12.69 -21.20
C MET A 59 -4.72 11.65 -22.05
N THR A 60 -5.51 10.78 -21.44
CA THR A 60 -6.31 9.78 -22.18
C THR A 60 -7.43 10.43 -22.98
N ALA A 61 -8.07 11.48 -22.44
CA ALA A 61 -9.06 12.27 -23.15
C ALA A 61 -8.43 12.97 -24.36
N LEU A 62 -7.30 13.66 -24.18
CA LEU A 62 -6.56 14.31 -25.28
C LEU A 62 -6.08 13.30 -26.33
N LEU A 63 -5.65 12.11 -25.92
CA LEU A 63 -5.28 11.03 -26.85
C LEU A 63 -6.49 10.51 -27.63
N SER A 64 -7.68 10.47 -27.03
CA SER A 64 -8.89 10.07 -27.73
C SER A 64 -9.31 11.11 -28.76
N GLU A 65 -9.26 12.40 -28.41
CA GLU A 65 -9.52 13.52 -29.32
C GLU A 65 -8.52 13.54 -30.48
N LEU A 66 -7.23 13.36 -30.19
CA LEU A 66 -6.19 13.26 -31.22
C LEU A 66 -6.45 12.08 -32.17
N LYS A 67 -6.88 10.92 -31.65
CA LYS A 67 -7.23 9.74 -32.46
C LYS A 67 -8.44 9.99 -33.36
N GLU A 68 -9.39 10.84 -32.96
CA GLU A 68 -10.53 11.23 -33.78
C GLU A 68 -10.12 12.16 -34.93
N HIS A 69 -9.20 13.10 -34.66
CA HIS A 69 -8.67 14.00 -35.67
C HIS A 69 -7.62 13.37 -36.60
N LEU A 70 -7.03 12.24 -36.21
CA LEU A 70 -6.12 11.49 -37.06
C LEU A 70 -6.91 10.75 -38.15
N PRO A 71 -6.57 10.92 -39.43
CA PRO A 71 -7.17 10.13 -40.48
C PRO A 71 -6.91 8.65 -40.20
N LYS A 72 -7.97 7.85 -40.09
CA LYS A 72 -7.92 6.38 -40.04
C LYS A 72 -7.42 5.87 -41.39
N LYS A 73 -6.15 6.12 -41.70
CA LYS A 73 -5.46 5.40 -42.75
C LYS A 73 -5.29 4.00 -42.18
N GLU A 74 -6.21 3.11 -42.54
CA GLU A 74 -5.92 1.69 -42.54
C GLU A 74 -4.66 1.56 -43.39
N LEU A 75 -3.51 1.42 -42.73
CA LEU A 75 -2.31 1.01 -43.40
C LEU A 75 -2.67 -0.36 -43.96
N GLN A 76 -3.04 -0.38 -45.25
CA GLN A 76 -2.94 -1.56 -46.08
C GLN A 76 -1.46 -1.96 -46.04
N GLY A 77 -1.10 -2.64 -44.96
CA GLY A 77 0.17 -3.27 -44.82
C GLY A 77 0.19 -4.36 -45.86
N ASN A 78 0.79 -4.06 -47.01
CA ASN A 78 1.32 -5.06 -47.90
C ASN A 78 2.01 -6.10 -46.99
N THR A 79 1.40 -7.28 -46.89
CA THR A 79 1.99 -8.43 -46.23
C THR A 79 3.18 -8.87 -47.05
N TYR A 80 4.29 -8.14 -46.95
CA TYR A 80 5.59 -8.73 -47.22
C TYR A 80 5.86 -9.64 -46.03
N THR A 81 5.52 -10.91 -46.22
CA THR A 81 6.11 -12.05 -45.52
C THR A 81 7.62 -11.95 -45.60
N LYS A 82 8.24 -11.18 -44.70
CA LYS A 82 9.63 -11.38 -44.35
C LYS A 82 9.65 -12.53 -43.37
N GLU A 83 9.99 -13.70 -43.88
CA GLU A 83 10.65 -14.73 -43.10
C GLU A 83 11.78 -14.07 -42.29
N ARG A 84 11.52 -13.85 -41.01
CA ARG A 84 12.55 -13.58 -40.01
C ARG A 84 12.34 -14.58 -38.89
N THR A 85 12.94 -15.74 -39.12
CA THR A 85 13.71 -16.52 -38.15
C THR A 85 13.62 -16.01 -36.71
N GLU A 86 13.03 -16.87 -35.87
CA GLU A 86 13.43 -17.13 -34.49
C GLU A 86 13.83 -15.92 -33.63
N LYS A 87 12.86 -15.38 -32.88
CA LYS A 87 13.12 -14.73 -31.57
C LYS A 87 11.85 -14.63 -30.74
N ASN A 88 11.19 -15.76 -30.51
CA ASN A 88 9.98 -15.85 -29.69
C ASN A 88 10.20 -16.54 -28.33
N SER A 89 11.32 -16.25 -27.64
CA SER A 89 11.59 -16.76 -26.29
C SER A 89 11.55 -15.72 -25.16
N LYS A 90 11.39 -14.43 -25.47
CA LYS A 90 11.45 -13.36 -24.43
C LYS A 90 10.12 -12.72 -24.04
N ARG A 91 9.02 -12.94 -24.77
CA ARG A 91 7.70 -12.36 -24.43
C ARG A 91 6.82 -13.25 -23.55
N LYS A 92 7.16 -14.53 -23.36
CA LYS A 92 6.43 -15.41 -22.42
C LYS A 92 6.86 -15.23 -20.95
N LYS A 93 8.09 -14.78 -20.67
CA LYS A 93 8.55 -14.60 -19.28
C LYS A 93 7.83 -13.49 -18.53
N VAL A 94 7.61 -12.34 -19.17
CA VAL A 94 7.02 -11.16 -18.49
C VAL A 94 5.57 -11.40 -18.03
N LYS A 95 4.79 -12.23 -18.74
CA LYS A 95 3.41 -12.53 -18.35
C LYS A 95 3.30 -13.59 -17.25
N ILE A 96 4.31 -14.48 -17.14
CA ILE A 96 4.36 -15.52 -16.11
C ILE A 96 4.87 -14.93 -14.80
N GLU A 97 5.94 -14.11 -14.86
CA GLU A 97 6.49 -13.42 -13.68
C GLU A 97 5.45 -12.53 -13.00
N ASN A 98 4.64 -11.77 -13.76
CA ASN A 98 3.53 -11.01 -13.17
C ASN A 98 2.48 -11.90 -12.48
N SER A 99 2.21 -13.09 -13.02
CA SER A 99 1.23 -14.02 -12.41
C SER A 99 1.78 -14.72 -11.15
N GLU A 100 3.10 -14.92 -11.08
CA GLU A 100 3.75 -15.47 -9.89
C GLU A 100 3.84 -14.43 -8.79
N ILE A 101 4.16 -13.17 -9.13
CA ILE A 101 4.15 -12.05 -8.18
C ILE A 101 2.75 -11.86 -7.59
N GLU A 102 1.72 -11.83 -8.44
CA GLU A 102 0.32 -11.67 -7.99
C GLU A 102 -0.13 -12.82 -7.06
N ARG A 103 0.35 -14.05 -7.29
CA ARG A 103 0.10 -15.19 -6.38
C ARG A 103 0.82 -15.04 -5.04
N LEU A 104 2.08 -14.61 -5.06
CA LEU A 104 2.86 -14.41 -3.84
C LEU A 104 2.27 -13.29 -2.98
N GLU A 105 1.70 -12.24 -3.59
CA GLU A 105 0.98 -11.18 -2.88
C GLU A 105 -0.29 -11.69 -2.20
N THR A 106 -1.06 -12.56 -2.86
CA THR A 106 -2.24 -13.19 -2.24
C THR A 106 -1.87 -14.11 -1.09
N ASP A 107 -0.81 -14.91 -1.24
CA ASP A 107 -0.36 -15.84 -0.20
C ASP A 107 0.17 -15.07 1.04
N LEU A 108 0.89 -13.96 0.82
CA LEU A 108 1.34 -13.09 1.91
C LEU A 108 0.16 -12.43 2.64
N ALA A 109 -0.85 -11.95 1.91
CA ALA A 109 -2.04 -11.37 2.52
C ALA A 109 -2.80 -12.40 3.38
N GLU A 110 -2.86 -13.67 2.95
CA GLU A 110 -3.46 -14.74 3.76
C GLU A 110 -2.64 -15.01 5.03
N ILE A 111 -1.31 -15.08 4.93
CA ILE A 111 -0.43 -15.29 6.09
C ILE A 111 -0.54 -14.13 7.09
N GLU A 112 -0.53 -12.89 6.61
CA GLU A 112 -0.69 -11.69 7.44
C GLU A 112 -2.04 -11.67 8.15
N SER A 113 -3.12 -12.07 7.46
CA SER A 113 -4.45 -12.17 8.07
C SER A 113 -4.49 -13.21 9.19
N ARG A 114 -3.83 -14.36 9.00
CA ARG A 114 -3.73 -15.41 10.03
C ARG A 114 -2.91 -14.94 11.22
N LEU A 115 -1.77 -14.28 10.99
CA LEU A 115 -0.92 -13.72 12.04
C LEU A 115 -1.61 -12.59 12.82
N SER A 116 -2.43 -11.78 12.16
CA SER A 116 -3.22 -10.73 12.82
C SER A 116 -4.36 -11.28 13.67
N SER A 117 -4.75 -12.55 13.47
CA SER A 117 -5.83 -13.22 14.20
C SER A 117 -5.35 -14.05 15.40
N MET A 118 -4.03 -14.22 15.55
CA MET A 118 -3.38 -14.86 16.71
C MET A 118 -2.94 -13.82 17.74
#